data_AF-A0A1X6Y3F5-F1
#
_entry.id   AF-A0A1X6Y3F5-F1
#
_cell.length_a   1.000
_cell.length_b   1.000
_cell.length_c   1.000
_cell.angle_alpha   90.00
_cell.angle_beta   90.00
_cell.angle_gamma   90.00
#
_symmetry.space_group_name_H-M   'P 1'
#
loop_
_entity.id
_entity.type
_entity.pdbx_description
1 polymer ?
#
loop_
_entity_poly.entity_id
_entity_poly.type
_entity_poly.pdbx_seq_one_letter_code
_entity_poly.pdbx_strand_id
1 'polypeptide(L)'
;MKDRTLTTEAAVGSTRWVSSFLGMSPEAFRNRRKNLESEGFPRPDPILKLYIKADVKAWIENRRSIAPENLVVSSAKKKNINFGAL
;
A
#
# COMPACT_ATOMS: atom_id res chain seq x y z
N MET A 1 -8.95 -1.69 33.30
CA MET A 1 -9.12 -2.27 31.95
C MET A 1 -8.88 -1.15 30.95
N LYS A 2 -7.77 -1.16 30.20
CA LYS A 2 -7.42 -0.09 29.26
C LYS A 2 -8.04 -0.43 27.92
N ASP A 3 -8.98 0.36 27.43
CA ASP A 3 -9.59 0.14 26.13
C ASP A 3 -8.52 0.29 25.04
N ARG A 4 -8.33 -0.78 24.24
CA ARG A 4 -7.32 -0.83 23.18
C ARG A 4 -7.89 -0.49 21.81
N THR A 5 -9.21 -0.33 21.69
CA THR A 5 -9.89 -0.15 20.39
C THR A 5 -9.59 1.22 19.76
N LEU A 6 -9.31 2.25 20.56
CA LEU A 6 -8.96 3.60 20.11
C LEU A 6 -7.45 3.91 20.13
N THR A 7 -6.60 2.87 20.19
CA THR A 7 -5.14 3.08 20.19
C THR A 7 -4.59 3.27 18.78
N THR A 8 -3.46 3.98 18.65
CA THR A 8 -2.71 4.13 17.39
C THR A 8 -2.30 2.80 16.77
N GLU A 9 -2.18 1.73 17.57
CA GLU A 9 -1.95 0.38 17.07
C GLU A 9 -3.17 -0.20 16.33
N ALA A 10 -4.38 0.13 16.81
CA ALA A 10 -5.64 -0.24 16.19
C ALA A 10 -6.02 0.68 15.03
N ALA A 11 -5.33 1.81 14.88
CA ALA A 11 -5.59 2.76 13.81
C ALA A 11 -5.37 2.12 12.42
N VAL A 12 -6.25 2.50 11.51
CA VAL A 12 -6.23 2.08 10.13
C VAL A 12 -5.01 2.69 9.43
N GLY A 13 -4.05 1.87 8.98
CA GLY A 13 -2.75 2.35 8.47
C GLY A 13 -1.61 2.28 9.49
N SER A 14 -1.83 1.71 10.68
CA SER A 14 -0.78 1.49 11.66
C SER A 14 0.27 0.47 11.21
N THR A 15 1.41 0.43 11.89
CA THR A 15 2.43 -0.61 11.68
C THR A 15 1.87 -2.02 11.84
N ARG A 16 0.91 -2.22 12.77
CA ARG A 16 0.25 -3.50 12.99
C ARG A 16 -0.63 -3.89 11.80
N TRP A 17 -1.37 -2.92 11.25
CA TRP A 17 -2.14 -3.12 10.02
C TRP A 17 -1.22 -3.50 8.86
N VAL A 18 -0.14 -2.76 8.63
CA VAL A 18 0.82 -3.04 7.55
C VAL A 18 1.47 -4.41 7.70
N SER A 19 1.95 -4.77 8.91
CA SER A 19 2.57 -6.07 9.13
C SER A 19 1.59 -7.21 8.85
N SER A 20 0.34 -7.07 9.31
CA SER A 20 -0.72 -8.03 9.04
C SER A 20 -1.05 -8.13 7.55
N PHE A 21 -1.07 -6.99 6.85
CA PHE A 21 -1.37 -6.93 5.42
C PHE A 21 -0.27 -7.56 4.56
N LEU A 22 0.99 -7.43 5.00
CA LEU A 22 2.15 -8.10 4.39
C LEU A 22 2.31 -9.56 4.83
N GLY A 23 1.43 -10.09 5.68
CA GLY A 23 1.48 -11.47 6.14
C GLY A 23 2.65 -11.79 7.08
N MET A 24 3.16 -10.81 7.83
CA MET A 24 4.30 -10.97 8.74
C MET A 24 4.03 -10.45 10.15
N SER A 25 4.83 -10.90 11.12
CA SER A 25 4.74 -10.38 12.48
C SER A 25 5.22 -8.92 12.55
N PRO A 26 4.75 -8.11 13.53
CA PRO A 26 5.20 -6.72 13.69
C PRO A 26 6.70 -6.59 13.90
N GLU A 27 7.32 -7.55 14.59
CA GLU A 27 8.76 -7.58 14.81
C GLU A 27 9.52 -7.88 13.51
N ALA A 28 9.06 -8.87 12.74
CA ALA A 28 9.63 -9.16 11.42
C ALA A 28 9.51 -7.95 10.49
N PHE A 29 8.38 -7.23 10.52
CA PHE A 29 8.20 -6.00 9.78
C PHE A 29 9.19 -4.91 10.22
N ARG A 30 9.35 -4.67 11.53
CA ARG A 30 10.32 -3.68 12.05
C ARG A 30 11.75 -3.98 11.61
N ASN A 31 12.17 -5.24 11.67
CA ASN A 31 13.52 -5.66 11.27
C ASN A 31 13.73 -5.50 9.76
N ARG A 32 12.71 -5.82 8.95
CA ARG A 32 12.78 -5.71 7.48
C ARG A 32 12.45 -4.32 6.95
N ARG A 33 11.92 -3.42 7.78
CA ARG A 33 11.44 -2.10 7.37
C ARG A 33 12.50 -1.31 6.61
N LYS A 34 13.75 -1.29 7.09
CA LYS A 34 14.84 -0.57 6.41
C LYS A 34 15.09 -1.12 5.01
N ASN A 35 15.06 -2.44 4.85
CA ASN A 35 15.25 -3.10 3.57
C ASN A 35 14.05 -2.84 2.64
N LEU A 36 12.83 -2.90 3.16
CA LEU A 36 11.62 -2.57 2.41
C LEU A 36 11.64 -1.11 1.93
N GLU A 37 12.03 -0.16 2.79
CA GLU A 37 12.17 1.25 2.41
C GLU A 37 13.24 1.45 1.33
N SER A 38 14.31 0.65 1.32
CA SER A 38 15.30 0.66 0.22
C SER A 38 14.77 0.05 -1.08
N GLU A 39 13.82 -0.88 -1.01
CA GLU A 39 13.08 -1.42 -2.16
C GLU A 39 11.95 -0.49 -2.64
N GLY A 40 11.83 0.72 -2.07
CA GLY A 40 10.80 1.69 -2.44
C GLY A 40 9.47 1.53 -1.70
N PHE A 41 9.45 0.81 -0.56
CA PHE A 41 8.27 0.75 0.30
C PHE A 41 7.93 2.16 0.84
N PRO A 42 6.64 2.55 0.86
CA PRO A 42 6.24 3.88 1.31
C PRO A 42 6.60 4.12 2.78
N ARG A 43 7.03 5.35 3.09
CA ARG A 43 7.29 5.78 4.46
C ARG A 43 5.98 6.19 5.15
N PRO A 44 5.90 6.11 6.49
CA PRO A 44 4.77 6.68 7.21
C PRO A 44 4.67 8.19 6.96
N ASP A 45 3.44 8.69 6.86
CA ASP A 45 3.15 10.11 6.77
C ASP A 45 3.77 10.83 7.99
N PRO A 46 4.51 11.93 7.80
CA PRO A 46 5.18 12.63 8.90
C PRO A 46 4.21 13.30 9.89
N ILE A 47 3.00 13.65 9.45
CA ILE A 47 1.94 14.30 10.24
C ILE A 47 1.13 13.23 10.97
N LEU A 48 0.60 12.26 10.23
CA LEU A 48 -0.30 11.25 10.79
C LEU A 48 0.44 10.11 11.50
N LYS A 49 1.75 9.94 11.22
CA LYS A 49 2.56 8.78 11.64
C LYS A 49 1.96 7.43 11.24
N LEU A 50 1.14 7.42 10.20
CA LEU A 50 0.45 6.25 9.64
C LEU A 50 0.89 6.02 8.19
N TYR A 51 0.75 4.79 7.72
CA TYR A 51 0.94 4.45 6.32
C TYR A 51 -0.33 4.73 5.52
N ILE A 52 -0.16 5.35 4.37
CA ILE A 52 -1.24 5.54 3.40
C ILE A 52 -1.55 4.19 2.75
N LYS A 53 -2.78 3.73 2.89
CA LYS A 53 -3.20 2.41 2.37
C LYS A 53 -3.02 2.27 0.86
N ALA A 54 -3.30 3.35 0.13
CA ALA A 54 -3.20 3.37 -1.33
C ALA A 54 -1.77 3.06 -1.77
N ASP A 55 -0.78 3.71 -1.14
CA ASP A 55 0.63 3.53 -1.47
C ASP A 55 1.12 2.11 -1.12
N VAL A 56 0.71 1.57 0.03
CA VAL A 56 1.06 0.20 0.42
C VAL A 56 0.48 -0.81 -0.58
N LYS A 57 -0.77 -0.61 -1.03
CA LYS A 57 -1.37 -1.46 -2.06
C LYS A 57 -0.67 -1.32 -3.40
N ALA A 58 -0.42 -0.10 -3.86
CA ALA A 58 0.27 0.19 -5.11
C ALA A 58 1.67 -0.45 -5.12
N TRP A 59 2.40 -0.40 -4.00
CA TRP A 59 3.70 -1.06 -3.87
C TRP A 59 3.61 -2.59 -4.00
N ILE A 60 2.60 -3.23 -3.39
CA ILE A 60 2.37 -4.68 -3.54
C ILE A 60 1.95 -5.02 -4.97
N GLU A 61 1.07 -4.24 -5.59
CA GLU A 61 0.63 -4.43 -6.97
C GLU A 61 1.82 -4.31 -7.92
N ASN A 62 2.68 -3.31 -7.76
CA ASN A 62 3.91 -3.16 -8.54
C ASN A 62 4.85 -4.36 -8.37
N ARG A 63 5.00 -4.90 -7.15
CA ARG A 63 5.79 -6.13 -6.92
C ARG A 63 5.16 -7.36 -7.58
N ARG A 64 3.83 -7.47 -7.58
CA ARG A 64 3.11 -8.55 -8.27
C ARG A 64 3.24 -8.45 -9.79
N SER A 65 3.27 -7.23 -10.34
CA SER A 65 3.45 -6.99 -11.78
C SER A 65 4.83 -7.40 -12.31
N ILE A 66 5.81 -7.67 -11.45
CA ILE A 66 7.15 -8.15 -11.83
C ILE A 66 7.22 -9.70 -11.85
N ALA A 67 6.08 -10.40 -11.77
CA ALA A 67 6.00 -11.80 -12.19
C ALA A 67 5.80 -11.88 -13.72
N PRO A 68 6.79 -12.37 -14.49
CA PRO A 68 6.64 -12.52 -15.93
C PRO A 68 5.81 -13.78 -16.20
N GLU A 69 4.55 -13.60 -16.58
CA GLU A 69 3.86 -14.29 -17.69
C GLU A 69 2.36 -13.91 -17.61
N ASN A 70 1.84 -13.19 -18.60
CA ASN A 70 0.41 -12.98 -18.86
C ASN A 70 -0.48 -12.35 -17.77
N LEU A 71 -0.60 -11.02 -17.71
CA LEU A 71 -1.93 -10.40 -17.51
C LEU A 71 -1.98 -9.01 -18.17
N VAL A 72 -2.61 -9.00 -19.34
CA VAL A 72 -3.11 -7.82 -20.04
C VAL A 72 -4.12 -7.11 -19.14
N VAL A 73 -3.77 -5.93 -18.59
CA VAL A 73 -4.80 -4.99 -18.12
C VAL A 73 -4.45 -3.59 -18.62
N SER A 74 -5.06 -3.31 -19.77
CA SER A 74 -5.36 -2.01 -20.38
C SER A 74 -5.19 -0.79 -19.48
N SER A 75 -4.19 0.02 -19.82
CA SER A 75 -4.24 1.45 -19.56
C SER A 75 -5.49 2.02 -20.23
N ALA A 76 -6.46 2.45 -19.43
CA ALA A 76 -7.65 3.15 -19.89
C ALA A 76 -7.24 4.51 -20.51
N LYS A 77 -6.87 4.48 -21.79
CA LYS A 77 -6.71 5.68 -22.61
C LYS A 77 -8.10 6.28 -22.79
N LYS A 78 -8.43 7.33 -22.02
CA LYS A 78 -9.64 8.14 -22.24
C LYS A 78 -9.66 8.59 -23.70
N LYS A 79 -10.48 7.96 -24.54
CA LYS A 79 -10.84 8.49 -25.85
C LYS A 79 -11.87 9.59 -25.63
N ASN A 80 -11.46 10.83 -25.85
CA ASN A 80 -12.37 11.97 -25.93
C ASN A 80 -13.13 11.83 -27.26
N ILE A 81 -14.40 11.44 -27.21
CA ILE A 81 -15.26 11.32 -28.41
C ILE A 81 -16.04 12.64 -28.50
N ASN A 82 -15.70 13.48 -29.47
CA ASN A 82 -16.47 14.68 -29.80
C ASN A 82 -17.67 14.28 -30.66
N PHE A 83 -18.89 14.34 -30.11
CA PHE A 83 -20.13 14.16 -30.85
C PHE A 83 -20.57 15.44 -31.58
N GLY A 84 -19.67 15.99 -32.41
CA GLY A 84 -19.97 17.14 -33.26
C GLY A 84 -20.19 16.69 -34.71
N ALA A 85 -21.40 16.96 -35.20
CA ALA A 85 -21.86 16.87 -36.59
C ALA A 85 -22.34 15.50 -37.09
N LEU A 86 -23.67 15.33 -37.09
CA LEU A 86 -24.47 14.77 -38.20
C LEU A 86 -25.88 15.39 -38.13
#